data_AF-A0A3M7P784-F1
#
_entry.id   AF-A0A3M7P784-F1
#
_cell.length_a   1.000
_cell.length_b   1.000
_cell.length_c   1.000
_cell.angle_alpha   90.00
_cell.angle_beta   90.00
_cell.angle_gamma   90.00
#
_symmetry.space_group_name_H-M   'P 1'
#
loop_
_entity.id
_entity.type
_entity.pdbx_description
1 polymer ?
#
loop_
_entity_poly.entity_id
_entity_poly.type
_entity_poly.pdbx_seq_one_letter_code
_entity_poly.pdbx_strand_id
1 'polypeptide(L)' 'MGELRHNICVFSLEDLPELTTRSEFFLNKFLLDYDPISYQCMEEWLNSKVSLYQTIVICYSVFDKSNLCSSLGQQTNKRK' A
#
# COMPACT_ATOMS: atom_id res chain seq x y z
N MET A 1 7.11 4.68 -11.74
CA MET A 1 8.19 3.69 -11.64
C MET A 1 9.00 4.02 -10.41
N GLY A 2 9.37 3.03 -9.58
CA GLY A 2 10.13 3.24 -8.34
C GLY A 2 11.50 3.92 -8.51
N GLU A 3 12.10 4.34 -7.39
CA GLU A 3 13.39 5.06 -7.35
C GLU A 3 14.50 4.20 -6.70
N LEU A 4 15.68 4.15 -7.30
CA LEU A 4 16.84 3.46 -6.71
C LEU A 4 17.50 4.34 -5.63
N ARG A 5 17.56 3.86 -4.38
CA ARG A 5 18.30 4.54 -3.29
C ARG A 5 19.26 3.58 -2.60
N HIS A 6 20.54 3.93 -2.55
CA HIS A 6 21.60 3.08 -1.99
C HIS A 6 21.59 1.66 -2.60
N ASN A 7 21.46 1.56 -3.92
CA ASN A 7 21.38 0.29 -4.66
C ASN A 7 20.20 -0.62 -4.28
N ILE A 8 19.14 -0.07 -3.67
CA ILE A 8 17.90 -0.79 -3.36
C ILE A 8 16.72 -0.01 -3.95
N CYS A 9 15.81 -0.69 -4.64
CA CYS A 9 14.61 -0.09 -5.21
C CYS A 9 13.63 0.34 -4.09
N VAL A 10 13.22 1.60 -4.11
CA VAL A 10 12.06 2.09 -3.38
C VAL A 10 10.85 1.91 -4.28
N PHE A 11 9.89 1.09 -3.85
CA PHE A 11 8.69 0.82 -4.62
C PHE A 11 7.75 2.03 -4.66
N SER A 12 7.03 2.16 -5.79
CA SER A 12 5.99 3.15 -6.04
C SER A 12 4.70 2.44 -6.48
N LEU A 13 3.61 3.20 -6.64
CA LEU A 13 2.29 2.70 -7.02
C LEU A 13 2.31 1.81 -8.28
N GLU A 14 3.10 2.19 -9.29
CA GLU A 14 3.20 1.47 -10.55
C GLU A 14 3.79 0.06 -10.42
N ASP A 15 4.54 -0.21 -9.35
CA ASP A 15 5.19 -1.51 -9.13
C ASP A 15 4.23 -2.52 -8.47
N LEU A 16 3.17 -2.06 -7.80
CA LEU A 16 2.25 -2.89 -7.02
C LEU A 16 1.58 -4.04 -7.81
N PRO A 17 1.12 -3.87 -9.07
CA PRO A 17 0.53 -4.97 -9.83
C PRO A 17 1.49 -6.15 -10.01
N GLU A 18 2.79 -5.89 -10.18
CA GLU A 18 3.78 -6.95 -10.28
C GLU A 18 4.06 -7.56 -8.90
N LEU A 19 4.24 -6.71 -7.88
CA LEU A 19 4.55 -7.14 -6.51
C LEU A 19 3.47 -8.02 -5.87
N THR A 20 2.19 -7.82 -6.23
CA THR A 20 1.07 -8.64 -5.71
C THR A 20 0.95 -10.02 -6.35
N THR A 21 1.67 -10.27 -7.44
CA THR A 21 1.70 -11.59 -8.14
C THR A 21 2.88 -12.45 -7.73
N ARG A 22 3.86 -11.84 -7.05
CA ARG A 22 5.09 -12.46 -6.57
C ARG A 22 4.82 -13.37 -5.37
N SER A 23 5.67 -14.38 -5.18
CA SER A 23 5.52 -15.39 -4.11
C SER A 23 6.30 -15.03 -2.84
N GLU A 24 7.07 -13.94 -2.90
CA GLU A 24 7.83 -13.39 -1.79
C GLU A 24 6.92 -12.88 -0.67
N PHE A 25 7.29 -13.17 0.58
CA PHE A 25 6.50 -12.76 1.77
C PHE A 25 6.73 -11.31 2.20
N PHE A 26 7.90 -10.75 1.90
CA PHE A 26 8.31 -9.43 2.36
C PHE A 26 8.88 -8.61 1.21
N LEU A 27 8.66 -7.30 1.27
CA LEU A 27 9.16 -6.33 0.31
C LEU A 27 10.11 -5.36 1.00
N ASN A 28 11.19 -5.00 0.30
CA ASN A 28 12.17 -4.00 0.72
C ASN A 28 12.53 -3.11 -0.49
N LYS A 29 12.22 -1.81 -0.55
CA LYS A 29 11.71 -0.91 0.51
C LYS A 29 10.52 -0.05 0.06
N PHE A 30 9.69 0.33 1.03
CA PHE A 30 8.74 1.45 0.92
C PHE A 30 9.25 2.62 1.77
N LEU A 31 9.04 3.85 1.31
CA LEU A 31 9.37 5.07 2.06
C LEU A 31 8.16 6.01 2.00
N LEU A 32 7.59 6.34 3.17
CA LEU A 32 6.43 7.23 3.28
C LEU A 32 6.71 8.63 2.74
N ASP A 33 7.95 9.12 2.90
CA ASP A 33 8.36 10.43 2.40
C ASP A 33 8.51 10.47 0.86
N TYR A 34 8.54 9.30 0.20
CA TYR A 34 8.69 9.18 -1.25
C TYR A 34 7.34 8.92 -1.94
N ASP A 35 6.65 7.86 -1.55
CA ASP A 35 5.35 7.49 -2.12
C ASP A 35 4.44 6.87 -1.04
N PRO A 36 3.74 7.71 -0.25
CA PRO A 36 2.86 7.23 0.82
C PRO A 36 1.64 6.47 0.28
N ILE A 37 1.22 6.74 -0.95
CA ILE A 37 0.07 6.09 -1.58
C ILE A 37 0.41 4.62 -1.86
N SER A 38 1.61 4.35 -2.38
CA SER A 38 2.07 2.98 -2.63
C SER A 38 2.04 2.10 -1.37
N TYR A 39 2.47 2.67 -0.23
CA TYR A 39 2.45 2.02 1.07
C TYR A 39 1.01 1.72 1.51
N GLN A 40 0.12 2.72 1.45
CA GLN A 40 -1.28 2.58 1.84
C GLN A 40 -2.01 1.55 0.98
N CYS A 41 -1.84 1.57 -0.35
CA CYS A 41 -2.48 0.59 -1.23
C CYS A 41 -2.03 -0.85 -0.95
N MET A 42 -0.75 -1.05 -0.61
CA MET A 42 -0.26 -2.38 -0.24
C MET A 42 -0.84 -2.85 1.10
N GLU A 43 -0.99 -1.95 2.08
CA GLU A 43 -1.66 -2.22 3.35
C GLU A 43 -3.13 -2.57 3.16
N GLU A 44 -3.88 -1.79 2.37
CA GLU A 44 -5.28 -2.06 2.03
C GLU A 44 -5.43 -3.39 1.28
N TRP A 45 -4.53 -3.68 0.34
CA TRP A 45 -4.53 -4.96 -0.38
C TRP A 45 -4.30 -6.13 0.57
N LEU A 46 -3.30 -6.07 1.44
CA LEU A 46 -3.06 -7.10 2.46
C LEU A 46 -4.27 -7.26 3.38
N ASN A 47 -4.84 -6.15 3.86
CA ASN A 47 -6.05 -6.16 4.67
C ASN A 47 -7.23 -6.80 3.95
N SER A 48 -7.39 -6.60 2.65
CA SER A 48 -8.44 -7.25 1.85
C SER A 48 -8.24 -8.78 1.76
N LYS A 49 -6.98 -9.24 1.69
CA LYS A 49 -6.65 -10.67 1.65
C LYS A 49 -6.84 -11.33 3.02
N VAL A 50 -6.50 -10.63 4.09
CA VAL A 50 -6.67 -11.09 5.47
C VAL A 50 -8.14 -11.05 5.89
N SER A 51 -8.92 -10.07 5.43
CA SER A 51 -10.36 -9.94 5.75
C SER A 51 -11.23 -11.04 5.16
N LEU A 52 -10.70 -11.88 4.25
CA LEU A 52 -11.35 -13.12 3.82
C LEU A 52 -11.15 -14.28 4.83
N TYR A 53 -10.25 -14.11 5.80
CA TYR A 53 -10.03 -14.98 6.98
C TYR A 53 -10.49 -14.28 8.27
N GLN A 54 -11.61 -13.55 8.17
CA GLN A 54 -12.20 -12.79 9.26
C GLN A 54 -12.52 -13.68 10.47
N THR A 55 -11.82 -13.48 11.60
CA THR A 55 -12.40 -13.15 12.93
C THR A 55 -11.41 -13.38 14.08
N ILE A 56 -10.32 -14.14 13.90
CA ILE A 56 -9.43 -14.47 15.03
C ILE A 56 -7.99 -14.14 14.63
N VAL A 57 -7.57 -12.89 14.84
CA VAL A 57 -6.22 -12.48 15.30
C VAL A 57 -6.00 -10.99 14.96
N ILE A 58 -6.32 -10.15 15.95
CA ILE A 58 -5.48 -9.05 16.43
C ILE A 58 -5.50 -7.72 15.65
N CYS A 59 -6.40 -6.84 16.09
CA CYS A 59 -6.29 -5.37 16.08
C CYS A 59 -5.19 -4.84 17.03
N TYR A 60 -4.00 -5.44 17.04
CA TYR A 60 -2.89 -4.92 17.85
C TYR A 60 -1.74 -4.49 16.95
N SER A 61 -1.55 -3.17 16.95
CA SER A 61 -0.34 -2.40 16.66
C SER A 61 0.14 -2.35 15.21
N VAL A 62 -0.23 -1.28 14.47
CA VAL A 62 0.67 -0.19 14.03
C VAL A 62 -0.14 1.12 13.86
N PHE A 63 0.43 2.25 14.31
CA PHE A 63 0.07 3.67 14.04
C PHE A 63 -0.58 3.88 12.66
N ASP A 64 -1.68 4.61 12.41
CA ASP A 64 -2.19 5.87 12.99
C ASP A 64 -3.70 5.96 12.66
N LYS A 65 -4.54 6.31 13.63
CA LYS A 65 -5.96 6.64 13.40
C LYS A 65 -6.09 8.10 12.93
N SER A 66 -5.48 8.45 11.81
CA SER A 66 -5.76 9.70 11.13
C SER A 66 -5.82 9.46 9.62
N ASN A 67 -7.00 9.73 9.05
CA ASN A 67 -7.33 9.66 7.62
C ASN A 67 -7.86 8.30 7.13
N LEU A 68 -9.07 8.01 7.60
CA LEU A 68 -10.10 7.27 6.87
C LEU A 68 -10.25 7.85 5.45
N CYS A 69 -9.54 7.29 4.46
CA CYS A 69 -9.78 7.62 3.06
C CYS A 69 -10.92 6.77 2.51
N SER A 70 -12.13 7.04 2.97
CA SER A 70 -13.35 6.70 2.24
C SER A 70 -13.46 7.61 1.00
N SER A 71 -12.58 7.48 0.00
CA SER A 71 -12.72 8.23 -1.26
C SER A 71 -11.89 7.72 -2.45
N LEU A 72 -11.73 6.41 -2.67
CA LEU A 72 -11.51 5.88 -4.04
C LEU A 72 -12.85 5.55 -4.70
N GLY A 73 -13.62 6.63 -4.81
CA GLY A 73 -14.88 6.74 -5.52
C GLY A 73 -15.19 8.22 -5.79
N GLN A 74 -14.17 9.07 -6.02
CA GLN A 74 -14.32 10.42 -6.57
C GLN A 74 -12.93 11.04 -6.83
N GLN A 75 -12.43 10.88 -8.05
CA GLN A 75 -11.65 11.90 -8.76
C GLN A 75 -11.50 11.56 -10.24
N THR A 76 -12.65 11.40 -10.92
CA THR A 76 -12.73 11.68 -12.35
C THR A 76 -13.26 13.10 -12.53
N ASN A 77 -12.51 13.91 -13.28
CA ASN A 77 -12.92 15.17 -13.92
C ASN A 77 -12.72 16.50 -13.15
N LYS A 78 -11.50 17.08 -13.25
CA LYS A 78 -11.32 18.53 -13.24
C LYS A 78 -11.63 19.05 -14.65
N ARG A 79 -12.86 19.52 -14.90
CA ARG A 79 -13.16 20.42 -16.03
C ARG A 79 -12.78 21.83 -15.63
N LYS A 80 -11.98 22.50 -16.48
CA LYS A 80 -12.02 23.94 -16.65
C LYS A 80 -13.14 24.26 -17.65
#